data_AF-A0A7X3ZCV0-F1
#
_entry.id   AF-A0A7X3ZCV0-F1
#
_cell.length_a   1.000
_cell.length_b   1.000
_cell.length_c   1.000
_cell.angle_alpha   90.00
_cell.angle_beta   90.00
_cell.angle_gamma   90.00
#
_symmetry.space_group_name_H-M   'P 1'
#
loop_
_entity.id
_entity.type
_entity.pdbx_description
1 polymer ?
#
loop_
_entity_poly.entity_id
_entity_poly.type
_entity_poly.pdbx_seq_one_letter_code
_entity_poly.pdbx_strand_id
1 'polypeptide(L)'
;MLKAISTGALIAALATMARGEGDPRLIEPHTTGARLMLYRPGLLTYDNYGLEGYRTWPRNVITRTANPVYDEFGDFLVNGVEVYHLRENRRFDDRAQVFSGSSIAKQNNYEGFLNRLMVADDSYNNWQTRLIIGDRIRTHFSPLILDLAALNGIRWDLANERHNFSVLASRMDKPVLSREDATALSTAAFAAYLLGGHWQWSWRTIDMTTSYVNLFRIDTRSPPDWNGMKGQLPNRVQVIDYLVVRIEDTSPLDGNGARVFDVDILLNGERRDDIEPFVTRHNTEDFNPNFPNKDFFFKRPIPPYVEVLKGHRLGTYPLQTPEPDGSFRADGKDYVLFWFPLPEEEEVVSASFEALLSGNYRVSVSEIYAVDPRESRNEPAQRNRATFYKSLAGSKGRGSAGADVEQIRFDYGRQTGLTLAGLGLSTDVKGFRFKGEWAHSFNFLQYPVHDHRGQRHDRSGHAYLLNIEREFTPKIAVGGELFRLSPEYRTQLSVTDLTLGAYAAAGTGPFAGALGSTDESLNNTLDLNTVDDNDDKDPFPGDFFIPSFEDQTGV
;
A
#
# COMPACT_ATOMS: atom_id res chain seq x y z
N MET A 1 9.82 -1.65 35.21
CA MET A 1 9.42 -2.43 34.02
C MET A 1 7.90 -2.42 33.92
N LEU A 2 7.33 -1.37 33.33
CA LEU A 2 5.92 -1.40 32.89
C LEU A 2 5.93 -1.86 31.43
N LYS A 3 5.43 -3.06 31.16
CA LYS A 3 5.08 -3.49 29.79
C LYS A 3 3.73 -2.88 29.46
N ALA A 4 3.72 -1.88 28.57
CA ALA A 4 2.49 -1.37 27.98
C ALA A 4 1.93 -2.44 27.04
N ILE A 5 0.82 -3.05 27.43
CA ILE A 5 -0.05 -3.81 26.53
C ILE A 5 -0.93 -2.75 25.87
N SER A 6 -0.67 -2.40 24.61
CA SER A 6 -1.58 -1.57 23.83
C SER A 6 -2.53 -2.49 23.06
N THR A 7 -3.65 -2.85 23.67
CA THR A 7 -4.81 -3.38 22.95
C THR A 7 -5.58 -2.16 22.43
N GLY A 8 -5.45 -1.85 21.15
CA GLY A 8 -6.27 -0.82 20.51
C GLY A 8 -7.44 -1.49 19.80
N ALA A 9 -8.65 -1.37 20.35
CA ALA A 9 -9.88 -1.76 19.68
C ALA A 9 -10.71 -0.50 19.43
N LEU A 10 -11.08 -0.24 18.17
CA LEU A 10 -12.05 0.79 17.82
C LEU A 10 -13.37 0.11 17.52
N ILE A 11 -14.35 0.28 18.42
CA ILE A 11 -15.70 -0.26 18.28
C ILE A 11 -16.63 0.91 18.00
N ALA A 12 -17.20 0.95 16.78
CA ALA A 12 -18.26 1.89 16.44
C ALA A 12 -19.61 1.18 16.57
N ALA A 13 -20.47 1.69 17.46
CA ALA A 13 -21.84 1.21 17.65
C ALA A 13 -22.82 2.31 17.24
N LEU A 14 -23.84 1.96 16.44
CA LEU A 14 -24.86 2.90 16.00
C LEU A 14 -25.93 3.06 17.09
N ALA A 15 -26.07 4.26 17.67
CA ALA A 15 -27.17 4.61 18.56
C ALA A 15 -28.24 5.41 17.80
N THR A 16 -29.52 5.04 17.95
CA THR A 16 -30.63 5.85 17.45
C THR A 16 -30.85 7.04 18.38
N MET A 17 -30.64 8.27 17.92
CA MET A 17 -31.09 9.46 18.64
C MET A 17 -32.61 9.54 18.57
N ALA A 18 -33.28 9.35 19.70
CA ALA A 18 -34.67 9.76 19.85
C ALA A 18 -34.70 11.28 20.10
N ARG A 19 -35.26 12.05 19.15
CA ARG A 19 -35.73 13.41 19.44
C ARG A 19 -36.85 13.29 20.48
N GLY A 20 -36.62 13.79 21.68
CA GLY A 20 -37.64 13.97 22.70
C GLY A 20 -37.44 15.32 23.38
N GLU A 21 -38.35 16.25 23.12
CA GLU A 21 -38.58 17.40 24.00
C GLU A 21 -39.04 16.89 25.38
N GLY A 22 -38.47 17.41 26.46
CA GLY A 22 -38.98 17.17 27.82
C GLY A 22 -37.95 17.31 28.94
N ASP A 23 -38.01 18.46 29.63
CA ASP A 23 -37.47 18.90 30.93
C ASP A 23 -36.43 18.08 31.75
N PRO A 24 -35.51 18.77 32.45
CA PRO A 24 -34.46 18.14 33.24
C PRO A 24 -35.03 17.56 34.54
N ARG A 25 -34.75 16.27 34.80
CA ARG A 25 -34.94 15.68 36.12
C ARG A 25 -33.61 15.29 36.74
N LEU A 26 -33.52 15.67 38.01
CA LEU A 26 -32.39 15.66 38.92
C LEU A 26 -31.68 14.31 38.99
N ILE A 27 -30.36 14.38 38.91
CA ILE A 27 -29.41 13.32 39.28
C ILE A 27 -29.44 13.18 40.79
N GLU A 28 -29.59 11.96 41.31
CA GLU A 28 -29.25 11.62 42.69
C GLU A 28 -28.78 10.15 42.81
N PRO A 29 -27.99 9.80 43.84
CA PRO A 29 -26.64 9.28 43.65
C PRO A 29 -26.51 7.75 43.66
N HIS A 30 -25.46 7.29 42.99
CA HIS A 30 -24.93 5.94 43.10
C HIS A 30 -24.51 5.63 44.54
N THR A 31 -25.19 4.70 45.21
CA THR A 31 -24.64 3.99 46.36
C THR A 31 -24.14 2.62 45.93
N THR A 32 -22.83 2.45 46.07
CA THR A 32 -22.05 1.21 46.02
C THR A 32 -22.62 0.08 46.87
N GLY A 33 -22.51 -1.15 46.36
CA GLY A 33 -22.12 -2.31 47.16
C GLY A 33 -23.22 -3.27 47.62
N ALA A 34 -23.24 -4.42 46.95
CA ALA A 34 -23.42 -5.77 47.50
C ALA A 34 -24.80 -6.46 47.42
N ARG A 35 -24.70 -7.71 46.92
CA ARG A 35 -25.49 -8.93 47.17
C ARG A 35 -26.69 -9.21 46.27
N LEU A 36 -26.50 -10.30 45.52
CA LEU A 36 -27.52 -11.23 45.06
C LEU A 36 -28.50 -11.53 46.21
N MET A 37 -29.70 -10.98 46.15
CA MET A 37 -30.87 -11.49 46.88
C MET A 37 -32.02 -11.68 45.90
N LEU A 38 -32.64 -12.86 45.97
CA LEU A 38 -33.85 -13.24 45.27
C LEU A 38 -35.04 -12.35 45.68
N TYR A 39 -35.15 -11.15 45.12
CA TYR A 39 -36.39 -10.42 44.85
C TYR A 39 -36.00 -9.07 44.23
N ARG A 40 -36.35 -8.78 42.96
CA ARG A 40 -36.33 -7.40 42.47
C ARG A 40 -37.76 -6.84 42.57
N PRO A 41 -37.98 -5.72 43.28
CA PRO A 41 -39.24 -4.99 43.19
C PRO A 41 -39.53 -4.66 41.71
N GLY A 42 -40.65 -5.15 41.18
CA GLY A 42 -41.06 -4.97 39.78
C GLY A 42 -41.23 -6.25 38.96
N LEU A 43 -40.73 -7.41 39.40
CA LEU A 43 -40.76 -8.69 38.64
C LEU A 43 -42.10 -9.45 38.64
N LEU A 44 -43.11 -8.95 39.36
CA LEU A 44 -44.48 -9.48 39.37
C LEU A 44 -45.47 -8.33 39.19
N THR A 45 -45.25 -7.50 38.17
CA THR A 45 -46.25 -6.53 37.74
C THR A 45 -47.15 -7.19 36.69
N TYR A 46 -48.46 -6.96 36.80
CA TYR A 46 -49.42 -7.44 35.82
C TYR A 46 -49.28 -6.59 34.55
N ASP A 47 -48.70 -7.18 33.50
CA ASP A 47 -48.57 -6.52 32.20
C ASP A 47 -49.94 -6.48 31.51
N ASN A 48 -50.56 -5.30 31.44
CA ASN A 48 -51.78 -5.06 30.69
C ASN A 48 -51.49 -4.28 29.39
N TYR A 49 -51.30 -5.03 28.31
CA TYR A 49 -51.00 -4.46 26.98
C TYR A 49 -52.17 -3.70 26.34
N GLY A 50 -53.38 -3.75 26.92
CA GLY A 50 -54.50 -2.90 26.52
C GLY A 50 -54.46 -1.48 27.09
N LEU A 51 -53.72 -1.27 28.19
CA LEU A 51 -53.52 0.04 28.83
C LEU A 51 -52.19 0.68 28.44
N GLU A 52 -51.12 -0.12 28.36
CA GLU A 52 -49.75 0.40 28.13
C GLU A 52 -49.23 0.18 26.70
N GLY A 53 -50.00 -0.52 25.86
CA GLY A 53 -49.54 -1.04 24.57
C GLY A 53 -48.56 -2.20 24.71
N TYR A 54 -48.47 -3.07 23.70
CA TYR A 54 -47.51 -4.18 23.73
C TYR A 54 -46.07 -3.67 23.65
N ARG A 55 -45.29 -3.86 24.72
CA ARG A 55 -43.84 -3.63 24.70
C ARG A 55 -43.16 -4.87 24.14
N THR A 56 -42.64 -4.78 22.92
CA THR A 56 -41.89 -5.87 22.30
C THR A 56 -40.64 -6.16 23.11
N TRP A 57 -40.35 -7.45 23.36
CA TRP A 57 -39.03 -7.86 23.80
C TRP A 57 -37.98 -7.35 22.80
N PRO A 58 -36.80 -6.85 23.24
CA PRO A 58 -35.75 -6.35 22.34
C PRO A 58 -35.11 -7.44 21.45
N ARG A 59 -35.70 -8.64 21.40
CA ARG A 59 -35.34 -9.74 20.49
C ARG A 59 -36.52 -10.05 19.57
N ASN A 60 -36.81 -9.17 18.63
CA ASN A 60 -37.71 -9.49 17.54
C ASN A 60 -36.97 -9.39 16.20
N VAL A 61 -37.22 -10.37 15.34
CA VAL A 61 -36.60 -10.63 14.03
C VAL A 61 -36.73 -9.45 13.03
N ILE A 62 -37.44 -8.39 13.39
CA ILE A 62 -37.75 -7.23 12.55
C ILE A 62 -37.17 -5.91 13.12
N THR A 63 -36.67 -5.88 14.37
CA THR A 63 -36.17 -4.65 14.99
C THR A 63 -34.95 -4.93 15.87
N ARG A 64 -33.76 -4.55 15.36
CA ARG A 64 -32.45 -4.32 16.02
C ARG A 64 -32.16 -5.20 17.25
N THR A 65 -31.27 -6.18 17.09
CA THR A 65 -30.59 -6.86 18.21
C THR A 65 -29.59 -5.92 18.88
N ALA A 66 -30.06 -4.90 19.59
CA ALA A 66 -29.19 -4.07 20.41
C ALA A 66 -28.72 -4.92 21.59
N ASN A 67 -27.45 -5.32 21.57
CA ASN A 67 -26.82 -5.98 22.69
C ASN A 67 -26.22 -4.90 23.60
N PRO A 68 -26.31 -5.08 24.93
CA PRO A 68 -25.51 -4.27 25.83
C PRO A 68 -24.03 -4.57 25.58
N VAL A 69 -23.29 -3.52 25.23
CA VAL A 69 -21.83 -3.55 25.07
C VAL A 69 -21.22 -3.07 26.37
N TYR A 70 -20.24 -3.81 26.86
CA TYR A 70 -19.48 -3.51 28.09
C TYR A 70 -18.01 -3.33 27.74
N ASP A 71 -17.29 -2.54 28.53
CA ASP A 71 -15.83 -2.46 28.43
C ASP A 71 -15.14 -3.70 29.03
N GLU A 72 -13.80 -3.73 28.97
CA GLU A 72 -12.99 -4.84 29.52
C GLU A 72 -13.10 -4.99 31.05
N PHE A 73 -13.61 -3.97 31.74
CA PHE A 73 -13.82 -3.95 33.19
C PHE A 73 -15.27 -4.29 33.59
N GLY A 74 -16.16 -4.49 32.61
CA GLY A 74 -17.56 -4.83 32.82
C GLY A 74 -18.50 -3.64 33.00
N ASP A 75 -18.03 -2.42 32.74
CA ASP A 75 -18.86 -1.22 32.77
C ASP A 75 -19.68 -1.11 31.48
N PHE A 76 -20.97 -0.75 31.61
CA PHE A 76 -21.87 -0.62 30.48
C PHE A 76 -21.51 0.61 29.64
N LEU A 77 -21.25 0.39 28.35
CA LEU A 77 -20.94 1.45 27.40
C LEU A 77 -22.20 1.91 26.65
N VAL A 78 -22.86 1.00 25.94
CA VAL A 78 -23.97 1.34 25.04
C VAL A 78 -24.84 0.11 24.73
N ASN A 79 -26.14 0.33 24.45
CA ASN A 79 -26.99 -0.68 23.81
C ASN A 79 -26.92 -0.47 22.30
N GLY A 80 -26.28 -1.40 21.57
CA GLY A 80 -26.03 -1.23 20.14
C GLY A 80 -25.80 -2.53 19.41
N VAL A 81 -25.68 -2.41 18.08
CA VAL A 81 -25.26 -3.51 17.21
C VAL A 81 -23.83 -3.21 16.78
N GLU A 82 -22.91 -4.12 17.04
CA GLU A 82 -21.57 -4.03 16.46
C GLU A 82 -21.68 -4.17 14.93
N VAL A 83 -21.08 -3.22 14.22
CA VAL A 83 -21.19 -3.11 12.75
C VAL A 83 -19.82 -3.11 12.08
N TYR A 84 -18.79 -2.64 12.79
CA TYR A 84 -17.41 -2.66 12.36
C TYR A 84 -16.50 -2.97 13.55
N HIS A 85 -15.52 -3.84 13.35
CA HIS A 85 -14.52 -4.19 14.34
C HIS A 85 -13.15 -4.36 13.67
N LEU A 86 -12.18 -3.54 14.09
CA LEU A 86 -10.77 -3.69 13.74
C LEU A 86 -10.02 -4.11 15.00
N ARG A 87 -9.35 -5.26 14.94
CA ARG A 87 -8.52 -5.78 16.02
C ARG A 87 -7.13 -6.09 15.53
N GLU A 88 -6.16 -5.53 16.23
CA GLU A 88 -4.76 -5.85 16.06
C GLU A 88 -4.30 -6.62 17.32
N ASN A 89 -3.98 -7.90 17.18
CA ASN A 89 -3.46 -8.70 18.28
C ASN A 89 -1.96 -8.91 18.14
N ARG A 90 -1.21 -8.42 19.12
CA ARG A 90 0.25 -8.51 19.16
C ARG A 90 0.67 -9.19 20.45
N ARG A 91 0.92 -10.50 20.39
CA ARG A 91 1.39 -11.29 21.53
C ARG A 91 2.84 -11.71 21.28
N PHE A 92 3.74 -11.33 22.19
CA PHE A 92 5.20 -11.46 22.02
C PHE A 92 5.83 -12.50 22.97
N ASP A 93 5.00 -13.12 23.81
CA ASP A 93 5.38 -13.92 24.98
C ASP A 93 5.28 -15.44 24.76
N ASP A 94 4.75 -15.90 23.63
CA ASP A 94 4.60 -17.33 23.32
C ASP A 94 5.24 -17.70 21.96
N ARG A 95 6.07 -18.75 21.96
CA ARG A 95 6.74 -19.28 20.76
C ARG A 95 5.75 -19.99 19.82
N ALA A 96 4.58 -20.38 20.31
CA ALA A 96 3.47 -20.82 19.49
C ALA A 96 2.60 -19.61 19.10
N GLN A 97 2.97 -18.92 18.01
CA GLN A 97 2.37 -17.69 17.46
C GLN A 97 0.91 -17.82 16.97
N VAL A 98 0.05 -18.59 17.64
CA VAL A 98 -1.28 -19.00 17.14
C VAL A 98 -2.33 -17.88 17.18
N PHE A 99 -2.06 -16.78 17.88
CA PHE A 99 -3.06 -15.71 18.10
C PHE A 99 -2.63 -14.29 17.67
N SER A 100 -1.44 -14.08 17.10
CA SER A 100 -1.01 -12.76 16.61
C SER A 100 -1.54 -12.49 15.19
N GLY A 101 -2.03 -11.28 14.92
CA GLY A 101 -2.63 -10.94 13.64
C GLY A 101 -3.54 -9.70 13.64
N SER A 102 -3.75 -9.17 12.44
CA SER A 102 -4.72 -8.12 12.15
C SER A 102 -6.01 -8.75 11.63
N SER A 103 -7.16 -8.38 12.21
CA SER A 103 -8.47 -8.79 11.72
C SER A 103 -9.42 -7.60 11.62
N ILE A 104 -10.16 -7.57 10.51
CA ILE A 104 -11.26 -6.64 10.28
C ILE A 104 -12.51 -7.49 10.11
N ALA A 105 -13.56 -7.17 10.87
CA ALA A 105 -14.88 -7.78 10.74
C ALA A 105 -15.92 -6.71 10.44
N LYS A 106 -16.68 -6.94 9.37
CA LYS A 106 -17.86 -6.14 8.98
C LYS A 106 -19.07 -7.05 9.08
N GLN A 107 -20.02 -6.72 9.96
CA GLN A 107 -21.17 -7.58 10.24
C GLN A 107 -22.23 -7.44 9.13
N ASN A 108 -23.18 -8.38 9.00
CA ASN A 108 -24.21 -8.34 7.95
C ASN A 108 -24.99 -7.00 7.88
N ASN A 109 -25.16 -6.33 9.01
CA ASN A 109 -25.83 -5.03 9.08
C ASN A 109 -25.00 -3.89 8.46
N TYR A 110 -23.68 -4.04 8.37
CA TYR A 110 -22.80 -3.10 7.65
C TYR A 110 -23.14 -3.07 6.16
N GLU A 111 -23.23 -4.24 5.54
CA GLU A 111 -23.52 -4.37 4.12
C GLU A 111 -25.00 -4.14 3.81
N GLY A 112 -25.89 -4.88 4.47
CA GLY A 112 -27.31 -4.88 4.10
C GLY A 112 -28.09 -3.64 4.55
N PHE A 113 -27.76 -3.06 5.71
CA PHE A 113 -28.52 -1.94 6.28
C PHE A 113 -27.81 -0.60 6.12
N LEU A 114 -26.51 -0.54 6.46
CA LEU A 114 -25.71 0.69 6.37
C LEU A 114 -25.17 0.94 4.97
N ASN A 115 -25.45 0.04 4.02
CA ASN A 115 -24.98 0.13 2.65
C ASN A 115 -23.47 0.44 2.57
N ARG A 116 -22.69 -0.18 3.46
CA ARG A 116 -21.22 -0.07 3.55
C ARG A 116 -20.69 1.35 3.86
N LEU A 117 -21.52 2.20 4.46
CA LEU A 117 -21.14 3.55 4.87
C LEU A 117 -21.76 3.94 6.22
N MET A 118 -20.91 4.35 7.15
CA MET A 118 -21.31 5.03 8.38
C MET A 118 -20.77 6.44 8.38
N VAL A 119 -21.63 7.39 8.74
CA VAL A 119 -21.27 8.78 8.99
C VAL A 119 -21.85 9.17 10.34
N ALA A 120 -20.99 9.57 11.26
CA ALA A 120 -21.37 10.22 12.50
C ALA A 120 -20.91 11.67 12.42
N ASP A 121 -21.84 12.61 12.58
CA ASP A 121 -21.56 14.03 12.60
C ASP A 121 -21.93 14.65 13.95
N ASP A 122 -21.16 15.65 14.36
CA ASP A 122 -21.48 16.50 15.50
C ASP A 122 -21.01 17.93 15.21
N SER A 123 -21.68 18.91 15.80
CA SER A 123 -21.32 20.33 15.66
C SER A 123 -21.56 21.05 16.98
N TYR A 124 -20.55 21.84 17.38
CA TYR A 124 -20.62 22.63 18.60
C TYR A 124 -20.00 24.00 18.36
N ASN A 125 -20.80 25.06 18.51
CA ASN A 125 -20.43 26.43 18.18
C ASN A 125 -19.87 26.56 16.75
N ASN A 126 -18.60 26.94 16.63
CA ASN A 126 -17.89 27.11 15.38
C ASN A 126 -17.07 25.87 14.96
N TRP A 127 -17.22 24.75 15.67
CA TRP A 127 -16.57 23.49 15.33
C TRP A 127 -17.55 22.49 14.75
N GLN A 128 -17.10 21.74 13.75
CA GLN A 128 -17.82 20.64 13.12
C GLN A 128 -16.90 19.43 13.06
N THR A 129 -17.41 18.25 13.38
CA THR A 129 -16.67 16.99 13.31
C THR A 129 -17.48 15.94 12.57
N ARG A 130 -16.80 15.11 11.78
CA ARG A 130 -17.42 14.01 11.05
C ARG A 130 -16.52 12.78 11.04
N LEU A 131 -16.99 11.68 11.61
CA LEU A 131 -16.36 10.37 11.54
C LEU A 131 -17.06 9.53 10.47
N ILE A 132 -16.28 9.01 9.52
CA ILE A 132 -16.74 8.23 8.38
C ILE A 132 -16.05 6.88 8.42
N ILE A 133 -16.81 5.79 8.32
CA ILE A 133 -16.30 4.43 8.15
C ILE A 133 -16.98 3.82 6.94
N GLY A 134 -16.22 3.42 5.92
CA GLY A 134 -16.80 3.06 4.63
C GLY A 134 -15.88 2.21 3.77
N ASP A 135 -16.49 1.50 2.81
CA ASP A 135 -15.76 0.74 1.78
C ASP A 135 -15.21 1.65 0.66
N ARG A 136 -15.88 2.78 0.40
CA ARG A 136 -15.61 3.69 -0.73
C ARG A 136 -15.71 5.16 -0.31
N ILE A 137 -14.78 5.62 0.51
CA ILE A 137 -14.71 7.02 0.94
C ILE A 137 -13.85 7.80 -0.06
N ARG A 138 -14.47 8.69 -0.85
CA ARG A 138 -13.70 9.62 -1.70
C ARG A 138 -12.79 10.48 -0.84
N THR A 139 -11.48 10.44 -1.12
CA THR A 139 -10.50 11.11 -0.27
C THR A 139 -9.43 11.80 -1.08
N HIS A 140 -9.33 13.12 -0.92
CA HIS A 140 -8.37 13.97 -1.61
C HIS A 140 -7.73 14.91 -0.59
N PHE A 141 -6.39 14.90 -0.52
CA PHE A 141 -5.61 15.91 0.19
C PHE A 141 -4.92 16.86 -0.78
N SER A 142 -4.30 16.30 -1.81
CA SER A 142 -3.66 17.05 -2.90
C SER A 142 -3.27 16.08 -4.03
N PRO A 143 -3.15 16.57 -5.28
CA PRO A 143 -2.82 15.72 -6.43
C PRO A 143 -1.44 15.04 -6.33
N LEU A 144 -0.47 15.60 -5.60
CA LEU A 144 0.83 14.94 -5.46
C LEU A 144 0.87 13.97 -4.27
N ILE A 145 0.07 14.15 -3.21
CA ILE A 145 0.20 13.37 -1.98
C ILE A 145 -0.84 12.25 -1.87
N LEU A 146 -2.13 12.59 -1.98
CA LEU A 146 -3.22 11.64 -1.77
C LEU A 146 -4.44 12.05 -2.56
N ASP A 147 -4.80 11.20 -3.51
CA ASP A 147 -6.02 11.32 -4.28
C ASP A 147 -6.59 9.92 -4.55
N LEU A 148 -7.49 9.46 -3.69
CA LEU A 148 -8.10 8.13 -3.79
C LEU A 148 -9.57 8.24 -4.17
N ALA A 149 -9.98 7.49 -5.20
CA ALA A 149 -11.36 7.42 -5.65
C ALA A 149 -12.27 6.80 -4.57
N ALA A 150 -11.79 5.72 -3.96
CA ALA A 150 -12.56 4.90 -3.03
C ALA A 150 -11.69 4.31 -1.89
N LEU A 151 -11.45 5.08 -0.83
CA LEU A 151 -10.75 4.59 0.36
C LEU A 151 -11.65 3.62 1.14
N ASN A 152 -11.18 2.39 1.36
CA ASN A 152 -11.79 1.45 2.30
C ASN A 152 -11.17 1.63 3.69
N GLY A 153 -11.86 2.30 4.60
CA GLY A 153 -11.29 2.58 5.91
C GLY A 153 -12.08 3.56 6.74
N ILE A 154 -11.34 4.32 7.55
CA ILE A 154 -11.85 5.29 8.51
C ILE A 154 -11.29 6.66 8.12
N ARG A 155 -12.15 7.68 8.13
CA ARG A 155 -11.79 9.08 7.97
C ARG A 155 -12.46 9.91 9.06
N TRP A 156 -11.72 10.80 9.68
CA TRP A 156 -12.22 11.73 10.68
C TRP A 156 -11.85 13.16 10.27
N ASP A 157 -12.87 13.97 10.04
CA ASP A 157 -12.74 15.38 9.70
C ASP A 157 -13.13 16.24 10.90
N LEU A 158 -12.36 17.31 11.15
CA LEU A 158 -12.62 18.33 12.15
C LEU A 158 -12.39 19.70 11.51
N ALA A 159 -13.38 20.58 11.56
CA ALA A 159 -13.33 21.88 10.90
C ALA A 159 -13.80 23.02 11.83
N ASN A 160 -13.26 24.21 11.62
CA ASN A 160 -13.75 25.48 12.16
C ASN A 160 -13.58 26.61 11.13
N GLU A 161 -13.85 27.86 11.54
CA GLU A 161 -13.76 29.04 10.65
C GLU A 161 -12.41 29.26 9.95
N ARG A 162 -11.31 28.74 10.50
CA ARG A 162 -9.95 28.97 9.98
C ARG A 162 -9.16 27.70 9.72
N HIS A 163 -9.55 26.58 10.30
CA HIS A 163 -8.78 25.36 10.31
C HIS A 163 -9.64 24.17 9.91
N ASN A 164 -9.13 23.37 8.98
CA ASN A 164 -9.70 22.07 8.63
C ASN A 164 -8.64 21.00 8.87
N PHE A 165 -9.01 19.93 9.54
CA PHE A 165 -8.17 18.77 9.80
C PHE A 165 -8.87 17.53 9.28
N SER A 166 -8.11 16.65 8.65
CA SER A 166 -8.56 15.32 8.25
C SER A 166 -7.54 14.30 8.66
N VAL A 167 -7.96 13.24 9.33
CA VAL A 167 -7.13 12.07 9.65
C VAL A 167 -7.80 10.85 9.08
N LEU A 168 -7.02 9.91 8.54
CA LEU A 168 -7.55 8.69 7.96
C LEU A 168 -6.64 7.49 8.25
N ALA A 169 -7.26 6.33 8.23
CA ALA A 169 -6.60 5.04 8.40
C ALA A 169 -7.28 3.99 7.52
N SER A 170 -6.49 3.22 6.78
CA SER A 170 -6.97 2.12 5.96
C SER A 170 -6.00 0.95 6.01
N ARG A 171 -6.54 -0.26 5.93
CA ARG A 171 -5.76 -1.43 5.54
C ARG A 171 -5.88 -1.56 4.02
N MET A 172 -4.79 -1.26 3.32
CA MET A 172 -4.76 -1.17 1.86
C MET A 172 -4.59 -2.52 1.20
N ASP A 173 -3.87 -3.46 1.84
CA ASP A 173 -3.73 -4.81 1.33
C ASP A 173 -4.95 -5.68 1.71
N LYS A 174 -5.43 -6.49 0.77
CA LYS A 174 -6.52 -7.46 1.00
C LYS A 174 -7.69 -6.86 1.83
N PRO A 175 -8.31 -5.77 1.36
CA PRO A 175 -9.38 -5.10 2.07
C PRO A 175 -10.55 -6.05 2.30
N VAL A 176 -11.10 -6.06 3.51
CA VAL A 176 -12.29 -6.86 3.83
C VAL A 176 -13.51 -6.15 3.26
N LEU A 177 -14.17 -6.77 2.27
CA LEU A 177 -15.35 -6.23 1.58
C LEU A 177 -16.61 -7.07 1.79
N SER A 178 -16.45 -8.33 2.21
CA SER A 178 -17.53 -9.21 2.67
C SER A 178 -17.14 -10.01 3.92
N ARG A 179 -18.10 -10.78 4.47
CA ARG A 179 -17.86 -11.68 5.61
C ARG A 179 -16.97 -12.87 5.25
N GLU A 180 -17.06 -13.34 4.01
CA GLU A 180 -16.23 -14.43 3.51
C GLU A 180 -14.77 -13.99 3.37
N ASP A 181 -14.52 -12.74 2.97
CA ASP A 181 -13.15 -12.16 2.98
C ASP A 181 -12.58 -12.17 4.40
N ALA A 182 -13.37 -11.77 5.40
CA ALA A 182 -12.96 -11.80 6.81
C ALA A 182 -12.63 -13.23 7.29
N THR A 183 -13.32 -14.24 6.75
CA THR A 183 -13.09 -15.65 7.08
C THR A 183 -11.84 -16.19 6.37
N ALA A 184 -11.61 -15.83 5.11
CA ALA A 184 -10.41 -16.20 4.36
C ALA A 184 -9.14 -15.53 4.92
N LEU A 185 -9.28 -14.34 5.49
CA LEU A 185 -8.19 -13.54 6.06
C LEU A 185 -7.99 -13.76 7.57
N SER A 186 -8.54 -14.84 8.15
CA SER A 186 -8.77 -15.00 9.60
C SER A 186 -7.58 -14.74 10.55
N THR A 187 -6.36 -14.65 10.03
CA THR A 187 -5.30 -13.81 10.63
C THR A 187 -4.22 -13.54 9.59
N ALA A 188 -4.27 -12.36 8.94
CA ALA A 188 -3.17 -11.93 8.09
C ALA A 188 -2.01 -11.50 9.00
N ALA A 189 -0.94 -12.29 9.00
CA ALA A 189 0.26 -11.97 9.75
C ALA A 189 1.05 -10.80 9.14
N PHE A 190 0.77 -10.49 7.88
CA PHE A 190 1.34 -9.37 7.15
C PHE A 190 0.19 -8.50 6.65
N ALA A 191 0.33 -7.19 6.82
CA ALA A 191 -0.63 -6.21 6.32
C ALA A 191 0.09 -4.94 5.88
N ALA A 192 -0.52 -4.17 4.98
CA ALA A 192 -0.08 -2.85 4.57
C ALA A 192 -1.15 -1.83 4.97
N TYR A 193 -0.75 -0.85 5.78
CA TYR A 193 -1.62 0.20 6.27
C TYR A 193 -1.29 1.53 5.60
N LEU A 194 -2.33 2.34 5.39
CA LEU A 194 -2.24 3.74 5.05
C LEU A 194 -2.72 4.56 6.24
N LEU A 195 -1.89 5.47 6.72
CA LEU A 195 -2.25 6.50 7.68
C LEU A 195 -2.06 7.86 7.03
N GLY A 196 -3.06 8.74 7.15
CA GLY A 196 -3.03 10.06 6.54
C GLY A 196 -3.46 11.14 7.50
N GLY A 197 -2.85 12.32 7.36
CA GLY A 197 -3.19 13.55 8.05
C GLY A 197 -3.12 14.73 7.09
N HIS A 198 -4.11 15.60 7.15
CA HIS A 198 -4.16 16.85 6.40
C HIS A 198 -4.61 17.97 7.30
N TRP A 199 -3.97 19.12 7.15
CA TRP A 199 -4.33 20.36 7.81
C TRP A 199 -4.39 21.47 6.78
N GLN A 200 -5.49 22.22 6.77
CA GLN A 200 -5.65 23.46 6.04
C GLN A 200 -5.83 24.61 7.02
N TRP A 201 -5.15 25.71 6.77
CA TRP A 201 -5.32 26.97 7.46
C TRP A 201 -5.68 28.08 6.47
N SER A 202 -6.81 28.74 6.72
CA SER A 202 -7.31 29.85 5.92
C SER A 202 -7.17 31.17 6.68
N TRP A 203 -6.48 32.13 6.06
CA TRP A 203 -6.29 33.47 6.58
C TRP A 203 -6.38 34.53 5.48
N ARG A 204 -7.45 35.33 5.52
CA ARG A 204 -7.75 36.38 4.51
C ARG A 204 -7.84 35.78 3.11
N THR A 205 -6.85 36.03 2.27
CA THR A 205 -6.75 35.53 0.90
C THR A 205 -5.72 34.42 0.74
N ILE A 206 -5.16 33.93 1.84
CA ILE A 206 -4.12 32.89 1.86
C ILE A 206 -4.72 31.62 2.46
N ASP A 207 -4.63 30.52 1.73
CA ASP A 207 -4.84 29.17 2.21
C ASP A 207 -3.51 28.42 2.20
N MET A 208 -3.12 27.88 3.36
CA MET A 208 -1.96 27.03 3.50
C MET A 208 -2.40 25.62 3.84
N THR A 209 -1.74 24.62 3.28
CA THR A 209 -2.00 23.21 3.59
C THR A 209 -0.73 22.47 3.97
N THR A 210 -0.88 21.47 4.82
CA THR A 210 0.16 20.51 5.16
C THR A 210 -0.45 19.12 5.12
N SER A 211 0.16 18.22 4.36
CA SER A 211 -0.31 16.84 4.19
C SER A 211 0.80 15.87 4.56
N TYR A 212 0.42 14.78 5.21
CA TYR A 212 1.29 13.65 5.54
C TYR A 212 0.54 12.35 5.28
N VAL A 213 1.14 11.46 4.50
CA VAL A 213 0.60 10.11 4.26
C VAL A 213 1.71 9.10 4.42
N ASN A 214 1.44 8.02 5.14
CA ASN A 214 2.36 6.93 5.36
C ASN A 214 1.69 5.61 5.00
N LEU A 215 2.22 4.97 3.96
CA LEU A 215 1.94 3.61 3.54
C LEU A 215 3.04 2.71 4.10
N PHE A 216 2.73 1.72 4.93
CA PHE A 216 3.76 0.87 5.52
C PHE A 216 3.28 -0.55 5.77
N ARG A 217 4.23 -1.48 5.66
CA ARG A 217 4.00 -2.90 5.95
C ARG A 217 4.24 -3.18 7.42
N ILE A 218 3.43 -4.07 7.98
CA ILE A 218 3.63 -4.63 9.32
C ILE A 218 3.75 -6.15 9.26
N ASP A 219 4.51 -6.70 10.21
CA ASP A 219 4.52 -8.12 10.56
C ASP A 219 4.00 -8.25 12.01
N THR A 220 2.80 -8.79 12.19
CA THR A 220 2.16 -8.88 13.52
C THR A 220 2.84 -9.91 14.42
N ARG A 221 3.71 -10.75 13.87
CA ARG A 221 4.49 -11.76 14.61
C ARG A 221 5.79 -11.19 15.18
N SER A 222 6.15 -9.96 14.80
CA SER A 222 7.37 -9.32 15.24
C SER A 222 7.08 -8.11 16.13
N PRO A 223 7.92 -7.88 17.17
CA PRO A 223 7.77 -6.69 18.00
C PRO A 223 7.91 -5.42 17.15
N PRO A 224 7.08 -4.40 17.38
CA PRO A 224 7.24 -3.12 16.70
C PRO A 224 8.55 -2.50 17.19
N ASP A 225 9.57 -2.47 16.32
CA ASP A 225 10.70 -1.59 16.53
C ASP A 225 10.22 -0.12 16.44
N TRP A 226 10.96 0.80 17.07
CA TRP A 226 10.61 2.23 17.14
C TRP A 226 10.44 2.89 15.75
N ASN A 227 10.88 2.22 14.68
CA ASN A 227 10.73 2.59 13.27
C ASN A 227 9.45 2.07 12.59
N GLY A 228 8.37 1.79 13.32
CA GLY A 228 7.12 1.23 12.77
C GLY A 228 6.54 1.95 11.54
N MET A 229 6.78 3.26 11.39
CA MET A 229 6.36 4.05 10.22
C MET A 229 7.22 3.83 8.95
N LYS A 230 8.42 3.26 9.09
CA LYS A 230 9.23 2.82 7.93
C LYS A 230 8.80 1.44 7.40
N GLY A 231 7.91 0.79 8.14
CA GLY A 231 7.42 -0.56 7.88
C GLY A 231 8.51 -1.65 7.96
N GLN A 232 8.09 -2.89 7.73
CA GLN A 232 8.92 -4.08 7.87
C GLN A 232 8.54 -5.13 6.82
N LEU A 233 9.52 -5.89 6.33
CA LEU A 233 9.24 -7.04 5.47
C LEU A 233 8.63 -8.19 6.28
N PRO A 234 7.94 -9.15 5.65
CA PRO A 234 7.57 -10.40 6.29
C PRO A 234 8.81 -11.13 6.83
N ASN A 235 8.75 -11.68 8.06
CA ASN A 235 9.87 -12.45 8.61
C ASN A 235 10.26 -13.64 7.68
N ARG A 236 9.27 -14.29 7.07
CA ARG A 236 9.50 -15.36 6.10
C ARG A 236 9.69 -14.79 4.71
N VAL A 237 10.95 -14.58 4.33
CA VAL A 237 11.37 -14.31 2.96
C VAL A 237 11.85 -15.58 2.27
N GLN A 238 11.75 -15.61 0.95
CA GLN A 238 12.24 -16.72 0.13
C GLN A 238 13.73 -16.56 -0.14
N VAL A 239 14.40 -17.68 -0.40
CA VAL A 239 15.80 -17.68 -0.85
C VAL A 239 15.85 -17.02 -2.22
N ILE A 240 16.78 -16.08 -2.39
CA ILE A 240 17.06 -15.46 -3.68
C ILE A 240 18.06 -16.33 -4.41
N ASP A 241 17.68 -16.87 -5.58
CA ASP A 241 18.60 -17.64 -6.41
C ASP A 241 19.40 -16.73 -7.35
N TYR A 242 18.77 -15.66 -7.87
CA TYR A 242 19.41 -14.69 -8.76
C TYR A 242 18.94 -13.26 -8.51
N LEU A 243 19.86 -12.31 -8.67
CA LEU A 243 19.52 -10.91 -8.95
C LEU A 243 19.81 -10.62 -10.42
N VAL A 244 18.83 -10.05 -11.12
CA VAL A 244 18.90 -9.79 -12.56
C VAL A 244 18.91 -8.28 -12.78
N VAL A 245 20.05 -7.76 -13.22
CA VAL A 245 20.21 -6.34 -13.57
C VAL A 245 19.85 -6.16 -15.03
N ARG A 246 18.80 -5.38 -15.29
CA ARG A 246 18.37 -4.95 -16.62
C ARG A 246 18.91 -3.56 -16.91
N ILE A 247 19.56 -3.41 -18.05
CA ILE A 247 20.01 -2.13 -18.58
C ILE A 247 19.37 -1.93 -19.94
N GLU A 248 18.66 -0.82 -20.09
CA GLU A 248 17.91 -0.47 -21.29
C GLU A 248 18.14 1.00 -21.67
N ASP A 249 17.87 1.31 -22.94
CA ASP A 249 17.86 2.67 -23.46
C ASP A 249 16.61 3.44 -23.01
N THR A 250 16.79 4.68 -22.58
CA THR A 250 15.68 5.58 -22.22
C THR A 250 15.21 6.46 -23.37
N SER A 251 15.94 6.50 -24.47
CA SER A 251 15.69 7.32 -25.65
C SER A 251 15.75 6.48 -26.94
N PRO A 252 14.85 5.50 -27.12
CA PRO A 252 14.97 4.44 -28.12
C PRO A 252 14.96 4.89 -29.60
N LEU A 253 14.77 6.18 -29.87
CA LEU A 253 14.64 6.76 -31.20
C LEU A 253 15.86 7.58 -31.65
N ASP A 254 16.85 7.78 -30.78
CA ASP A 254 17.99 8.66 -31.08
C ASP A 254 19.29 7.92 -31.46
N GLY A 255 19.32 6.58 -31.34
CA GLY A 255 20.47 5.74 -31.66
C GLY A 255 21.67 5.93 -30.72
N ASN A 256 21.46 6.54 -29.54
CA ASN A 256 22.46 6.79 -28.50
C ASN A 256 22.12 6.03 -27.21
N GLY A 257 21.77 4.75 -27.34
CA GLY A 257 21.50 3.88 -26.21
C GLY A 257 22.69 3.60 -25.29
N ALA A 258 22.42 2.80 -24.27
CA ALA A 258 23.36 2.45 -23.22
C ALA A 258 24.52 1.60 -23.74
N ARG A 259 25.74 1.94 -23.31
CA ARG A 259 26.88 0.99 -23.32
C ARG A 259 27.26 0.64 -21.90
N VAL A 260 27.48 -0.65 -21.69
CA VAL A 260 27.79 -1.25 -20.39
C VAL A 260 29.19 -1.85 -20.45
N PHE A 261 30.14 -1.27 -19.74
CA PHE A 261 31.51 -1.77 -19.71
C PHE A 261 31.73 -2.78 -18.59
N ASP A 262 31.06 -2.59 -17.46
CA ASP A 262 31.20 -3.48 -16.31
C ASP A 262 29.96 -3.41 -15.41
N VAL A 263 29.65 -4.51 -14.72
CA VAL A 263 28.64 -4.59 -13.67
C VAL A 263 29.12 -5.57 -12.60
N ASP A 264 29.51 -5.03 -11.47
CA ASP A 264 29.97 -5.78 -10.31
C ASP A 264 28.86 -5.88 -9.25
N ILE A 265 28.82 -7.00 -8.54
CA ILE A 265 27.97 -7.16 -7.36
C ILE A 265 28.81 -7.06 -6.07
N LEU A 266 28.26 -6.34 -5.10
CA LEU A 266 28.77 -6.29 -3.74
C LEU A 266 27.74 -6.93 -2.81
N LEU A 267 28.14 -7.98 -2.11
CA LEU A 267 27.32 -8.64 -1.10
C LEU A 267 27.85 -8.29 0.28
N ASN A 268 26.95 -7.91 1.20
CA ASN A 268 27.33 -7.51 2.56
C ASN A 268 28.36 -6.36 2.63
N GLY A 269 28.45 -5.56 1.56
CA GLY A 269 29.40 -4.45 1.42
C GLY A 269 30.75 -4.83 0.79
N GLU A 270 31.00 -6.11 0.51
CA GLU A 270 32.23 -6.60 -0.11
C GLU A 270 32.00 -6.92 -1.59
N ARG A 271 32.91 -6.48 -2.47
CA ARG A 271 32.91 -6.82 -3.89
C ARG A 271 33.17 -8.32 -4.07
N ARG A 272 32.39 -8.96 -4.95
CA ARG A 272 32.39 -10.41 -5.16
C ARG A 272 32.86 -10.77 -6.56
N ASP A 273 34.18 -10.80 -6.73
CA ASP A 273 34.81 -11.18 -8.00
C ASP A 273 34.64 -12.68 -8.33
N ASP A 274 34.23 -13.50 -7.34
CA ASP A 274 33.90 -14.92 -7.51
C ASP A 274 32.51 -15.14 -8.15
N ILE A 275 31.65 -14.13 -8.19
CA ILE A 275 30.31 -14.20 -8.78
C ILE A 275 30.37 -13.61 -10.19
N GLU A 276 30.59 -14.46 -11.18
CA GLU A 276 30.54 -14.07 -12.59
C GLU A 276 29.09 -14.08 -13.13
N PRO A 277 28.53 -12.94 -13.57
CA PRO A 277 27.23 -12.92 -14.20
C PRO A 277 27.31 -13.46 -15.63
N PHE A 278 26.31 -14.23 -16.04
CA PHE A 278 26.10 -14.47 -17.47
C PHE A 278 25.19 -13.40 -18.05
N VAL A 279 25.40 -13.03 -19.32
CA VAL A 279 24.70 -11.92 -19.97
C VAL A 279 23.80 -12.44 -21.09
N THR A 280 22.57 -11.93 -21.16
CA THR A 280 21.65 -12.19 -22.28
C THR A 280 21.11 -10.88 -22.84
N ARG A 281 20.82 -10.86 -24.14
CA ARG A 281 20.24 -9.73 -24.86
C ARG A 281 18.81 -10.06 -25.26
N HIS A 282 17.94 -9.08 -25.14
CA HIS A 282 16.51 -9.21 -25.37
C HIS A 282 15.99 -7.95 -26.06
N ASN A 283 14.80 -8.04 -26.66
CA ASN A 283 14.12 -6.92 -27.30
C ASN A 283 12.74 -6.71 -26.63
N THR A 284 12.31 -5.47 -26.46
CA THR A 284 11.02 -5.17 -25.82
C THR A 284 9.79 -5.56 -26.64
N GLU A 285 9.94 -5.78 -27.95
CA GLU A 285 8.85 -6.18 -28.86
C GLU A 285 8.86 -7.65 -29.25
N ASP A 286 9.99 -8.35 -29.05
CA ASP A 286 10.09 -9.77 -29.34
C ASP A 286 9.44 -10.60 -28.23
N PHE A 287 8.11 -10.63 -28.28
CA PHE A 287 7.30 -11.35 -27.32
C PHE A 287 6.82 -12.69 -27.89
N ASN A 288 7.15 -13.80 -27.23
CA ASN A 288 6.60 -15.11 -27.56
C ASN A 288 5.46 -15.46 -26.59
N PRO A 289 4.20 -15.50 -27.05
CA PRO A 289 3.06 -15.84 -26.21
C PRO A 289 3.09 -17.26 -25.64
N ASN A 290 3.96 -18.13 -26.17
CA ASN A 290 4.20 -19.47 -25.63
C ASN A 290 5.32 -19.49 -24.57
N PHE A 291 5.82 -18.34 -24.11
CA PHE A 291 6.86 -18.31 -23.09
C PHE A 291 6.37 -19.01 -21.81
N PRO A 292 7.20 -19.86 -21.18
CA PRO A 292 6.81 -20.58 -19.97
C PRO A 292 6.46 -19.65 -18.79
N ASN A 293 6.94 -18.40 -18.82
CA ASN A 293 6.68 -17.40 -17.79
C ASN A 293 5.31 -16.71 -17.96
N LYS A 294 4.71 -16.85 -19.15
CA LYS A 294 3.45 -16.20 -19.55
C LYS A 294 3.42 -14.70 -19.22
N ASP A 295 4.54 -14.06 -19.45
CA ASP A 295 4.82 -12.69 -19.11
C ASP A 295 4.02 -11.66 -19.92
N PHE A 296 3.35 -12.11 -20.99
CA PHE A 296 2.37 -11.34 -21.76
C PHE A 296 1.31 -10.68 -20.88
N PHE A 297 0.89 -11.40 -19.85
CA PHE A 297 -0.25 -11.02 -19.04
C PHE A 297 0.12 -10.02 -17.95
N PHE A 298 1.41 -9.74 -17.73
CA PHE A 298 1.81 -8.81 -16.69
C PHE A 298 1.75 -7.36 -17.16
N LYS A 299 1.17 -6.49 -16.32
CA LYS A 299 1.26 -5.01 -16.48
C LYS A 299 2.70 -4.47 -16.57
N ARG A 300 3.69 -5.19 -16.02
CA ARG A 300 5.11 -4.81 -16.03
C ARG A 300 6.01 -6.00 -16.35
N PRO A 301 7.16 -5.77 -17.00
CA PRO A 301 8.05 -6.85 -17.40
C PRO A 301 8.72 -7.54 -16.19
N ILE A 302 8.97 -8.82 -16.36
CA ILE A 302 9.80 -9.66 -15.48
C ILE A 302 10.97 -10.24 -16.30
N PRO A 303 12.04 -10.73 -15.66
CA PRO A 303 13.04 -11.53 -16.37
C PRO A 303 12.42 -12.80 -16.96
N PRO A 304 12.80 -13.23 -18.18
CA PRO A 304 12.35 -14.49 -18.76
C PRO A 304 13.05 -15.72 -18.14
N TYR A 305 12.95 -15.85 -16.82
CA TYR A 305 13.82 -16.73 -16.02
C TYR A 305 13.67 -18.21 -16.33
N VAL A 306 12.48 -18.73 -16.65
CA VAL A 306 12.33 -20.17 -16.91
C VAL A 306 13.12 -20.61 -18.14
N GLU A 307 12.97 -19.91 -19.26
CA GLU A 307 13.65 -20.28 -20.50
C GLU A 307 15.15 -19.98 -20.46
N VAL A 308 15.54 -18.84 -19.89
CA VAL A 308 16.95 -18.45 -19.78
C VAL A 308 17.68 -19.43 -18.87
N LEU A 309 17.16 -19.73 -17.67
CA LEU A 309 17.84 -20.62 -16.74
C LEU A 309 17.83 -22.08 -17.22
N LYS A 310 16.77 -22.53 -17.89
CA LYS A 310 16.74 -23.87 -18.49
C LYS A 310 17.69 -23.96 -19.67
N GLY A 311 17.65 -22.99 -20.59
CA GLY A 311 18.45 -22.99 -21.80
C GLY A 311 19.93 -22.71 -21.55
N HIS A 312 20.28 -21.84 -20.59
CA HIS A 312 21.66 -21.61 -20.17
C HIS A 312 22.30 -22.90 -19.67
N ARG A 313 21.59 -23.66 -18.81
CA ARG A 313 22.09 -24.95 -18.30
C ARG A 313 22.23 -26.02 -19.38
N LEU A 314 21.35 -26.03 -20.37
CA LEU A 314 21.41 -26.94 -21.51
C LEU A 314 22.40 -26.48 -22.60
N GLY A 315 23.00 -25.29 -22.45
CA GLY A 315 23.85 -24.69 -23.49
C GLY A 315 23.08 -24.30 -24.76
N THR A 316 21.76 -24.16 -24.69
CA THR A 316 20.88 -23.87 -25.84
C THR A 316 20.44 -22.41 -25.91
N TYR A 317 20.65 -21.61 -24.84
CA TYR A 317 20.29 -20.19 -24.84
C TYR A 317 21.48 -19.33 -25.28
N PRO A 318 21.30 -18.38 -26.22
CA PRO A 318 22.39 -17.52 -26.67
C PRO A 318 22.84 -16.60 -25.54
N LEU A 319 24.13 -16.70 -25.17
CA LEU A 319 24.78 -15.76 -24.27
C LEU A 319 25.41 -14.63 -25.06
N GLN A 320 25.29 -13.41 -24.54
CA GLN A 320 25.90 -12.24 -25.13
C GLN A 320 27.38 -12.20 -24.77
N THR A 321 28.22 -11.90 -25.76
CA THR A 321 29.63 -11.54 -25.55
C THR A 321 29.81 -10.04 -25.73
N PRO A 322 30.80 -9.42 -25.06
CA PRO A 322 31.07 -8.00 -25.23
C PRO A 322 31.48 -7.68 -26.68
N GLU A 323 31.15 -6.48 -27.14
CA GLU A 323 31.61 -5.92 -28.40
C GLU A 323 33.16 -5.77 -28.39
N PRO A 324 33.81 -5.50 -29.54
CA PRO A 324 35.28 -5.36 -29.60
C PRO A 324 35.86 -4.26 -28.69
N ASP A 325 35.05 -3.29 -28.27
CA ASP A 325 35.42 -2.26 -27.31
C ASP A 325 35.26 -2.69 -25.83
N GLY A 326 34.88 -3.94 -25.59
CA GLY A 326 34.63 -4.51 -24.27
C GLY A 326 33.24 -4.23 -23.70
N SER A 327 32.38 -3.51 -24.42
CA SER A 327 31.07 -3.11 -23.92
C SER A 327 29.92 -4.01 -24.38
N PHE A 328 28.85 -4.07 -23.58
CA PHE A 328 27.55 -4.57 -24.01
C PHE A 328 26.67 -3.41 -24.43
N ARG A 329 25.96 -3.56 -25.56
CA ARG A 329 25.09 -2.51 -26.11
C ARG A 329 23.62 -2.81 -25.86
N ALA A 330 22.92 -1.85 -25.27
CA ALA A 330 21.46 -1.81 -25.19
C ALA A 330 20.97 -0.51 -25.85
N ASP A 331 20.43 -0.63 -27.06
CA ASP A 331 20.09 0.52 -27.92
C ASP A 331 18.73 0.32 -28.57
N GLY A 332 17.96 1.40 -28.68
CA GLY A 332 16.60 1.31 -29.17
C GLY A 332 15.72 0.47 -28.24
N LYS A 333 15.17 -0.62 -28.79
CA LYS A 333 14.30 -1.55 -28.06
C LYS A 333 15.05 -2.73 -27.46
N ASP A 334 16.36 -2.80 -27.68
CA ASP A 334 17.18 -3.85 -27.10
C ASP A 334 17.59 -3.50 -25.66
N TYR A 335 17.59 -4.51 -24.82
CA TYR A 335 18.08 -4.43 -23.44
C TYR A 335 18.97 -5.63 -23.12
N VAL A 336 19.87 -5.43 -22.17
CA VAL A 336 20.79 -6.46 -21.69
C VAL A 336 20.47 -6.82 -20.25
N LEU A 337 20.57 -8.11 -19.95
CA LEU A 337 20.33 -8.68 -18.63
C LEU A 337 21.60 -9.33 -18.11
N PHE A 338 22.08 -8.87 -16.95
CA PHE A 338 23.16 -9.49 -16.19
C PHE A 338 22.55 -10.35 -15.09
N TRP A 339 22.83 -11.65 -15.12
CA TRP A 339 22.24 -12.63 -14.21
C TRP A 339 23.26 -13.03 -13.15
N PHE A 340 23.13 -12.47 -11.95
CA PHE A 340 24.02 -12.76 -10.83
C PHE A 340 23.48 -13.93 -9.99
N PRO A 341 24.13 -15.11 -10.01
CA PRO A 341 23.76 -16.19 -9.10
C PRO A 341 24.14 -15.82 -7.67
N LEU A 342 23.21 -15.95 -6.72
CA LEU A 342 23.52 -15.73 -5.32
C LEU A 342 24.00 -17.02 -4.62
N PRO A 343 24.97 -16.90 -3.68
CA PRO A 343 25.48 -18.05 -2.93
C PRO A 343 24.39 -18.63 -2.01
N GLU A 344 24.31 -19.97 -1.94
CA GLU A 344 23.32 -20.66 -1.10
C GLU A 344 23.73 -20.78 0.38
N GLU A 345 25.03 -20.94 0.63
CA GLU A 345 25.58 -21.25 1.96
C GLU A 345 25.95 -20.00 2.76
N GLU A 346 25.91 -18.83 2.12
CA GLU A 346 26.26 -17.57 2.73
C GLU A 346 25.01 -16.76 3.09
N GLU A 347 25.01 -16.20 4.29
CA GLU A 347 23.95 -15.28 4.66
C GLU A 347 24.18 -13.90 4.03
N VAL A 348 23.41 -13.61 2.99
CA VAL A 348 23.39 -12.28 2.36
C VAL A 348 22.35 -11.41 3.08
N VAL A 349 22.81 -10.32 3.69
CA VAL A 349 21.97 -9.31 4.35
C VAL A 349 21.91 -7.99 3.58
N SER A 350 22.77 -7.80 2.58
CA SER A 350 22.67 -6.69 1.63
C SER A 350 23.27 -7.05 0.26
N ALA A 351 22.72 -6.43 -0.79
CA ALA A 351 23.27 -6.50 -2.14
C ALA A 351 23.25 -5.11 -2.76
N SER A 352 24.36 -4.72 -3.36
CA SER A 352 24.50 -3.48 -4.13
C SER A 352 25.32 -3.77 -5.38
N PHE A 353 25.25 -2.87 -6.35
CA PHE A 353 25.94 -3.03 -7.62
C PHE A 353 26.74 -1.79 -7.95
N GLU A 354 27.88 -1.99 -8.61
CA GLU A 354 28.66 -0.95 -9.23
C GLU A 354 28.68 -1.20 -10.73
N ALA A 355 28.16 -0.26 -11.52
CA ALA A 355 28.05 -0.39 -12.96
C ALA A 355 28.78 0.75 -13.66
N LEU A 356 29.58 0.40 -14.67
CA LEU A 356 30.32 1.35 -15.51
C LEU A 356 29.57 1.53 -16.83
N LEU A 357 28.90 2.67 -17.00
CA LEU A 357 27.90 2.90 -18.03
C LEU A 357 28.18 4.18 -18.82
N SER A 358 27.67 4.26 -20.05
CA SER A 358 27.64 5.50 -20.83
C SER A 358 26.37 5.60 -21.68
N GLY A 359 26.05 6.80 -22.17
CA GLY A 359 24.87 7.07 -22.97
C GLY A 359 23.59 7.22 -22.16
N ASN A 360 22.45 7.03 -22.81
CA ASN A 360 21.13 7.12 -22.18
C ASN A 360 20.72 5.75 -21.64
N TYR A 361 20.60 5.63 -20.33
CA TYR A 361 20.32 4.33 -19.71
C TYR A 361 19.33 4.41 -18.56
N ARG A 362 18.63 3.30 -18.35
CA ARG A 362 17.90 2.99 -17.11
C ARG A 362 18.37 1.65 -16.61
N VAL A 363 18.67 1.59 -15.32
CA VAL A 363 19.04 0.37 -14.62
C VAL A 363 17.91 -0.04 -13.70
N SER A 364 17.43 -1.27 -13.90
CA SER A 364 16.39 -1.86 -13.07
C SER A 364 16.82 -3.25 -12.60
N VAL A 365 16.38 -3.66 -11.41
CA VAL A 365 16.73 -4.97 -10.85
C VAL A 365 15.48 -5.77 -10.56
N SER A 366 15.53 -7.05 -10.87
CA SER A 366 14.53 -8.03 -10.46
C SER A 366 15.19 -9.15 -9.66
N GLU A 367 14.43 -9.70 -8.73
CA GLU A 367 14.80 -10.87 -7.93
C GLU A 367 14.13 -12.11 -8.50
N ILE A 368 14.93 -13.18 -8.66
CA ILE A 368 14.44 -14.54 -8.89
C ILE A 368 14.57 -15.30 -7.57
N TYR A 369 13.43 -15.63 -6.97
CA TYR A 369 13.39 -16.28 -5.66
C TYR A 369 12.77 -17.67 -5.76
N ALA A 370 13.21 -18.57 -4.88
CA ALA A 370 12.72 -19.94 -4.81
C ALA A 370 11.42 -19.98 -3.98
N VAL A 371 10.27 -20.20 -4.63
CA VAL A 371 8.99 -20.45 -3.94
C VAL A 371 8.94 -21.83 -3.28
N ASP A 372 9.58 -22.81 -3.90
CA ASP A 372 9.84 -24.11 -3.29
C ASP A 372 11.34 -24.44 -3.40
N PRO A 373 12.14 -24.16 -2.36
CA PRO A 373 13.57 -24.45 -2.39
C PRO A 373 13.91 -25.95 -2.42
N ARG A 374 12.91 -26.84 -2.22
CA ARG A 374 13.11 -28.29 -2.37
C ARG A 374 13.15 -28.73 -3.83
N GLU A 375 12.52 -27.95 -4.72
CA GLU A 375 12.53 -28.23 -6.14
C GLU A 375 13.92 -27.99 -6.72
N SER A 376 14.28 -28.81 -7.70
CA SER A 376 15.58 -28.73 -8.35
C SER A 376 15.76 -27.37 -9.02
N ARG A 377 16.97 -26.78 -8.91
CA ARG A 377 17.33 -25.61 -9.70
C ARG A 377 17.13 -25.84 -11.19
N ASN A 378 17.23 -27.08 -11.67
CA ASN A 378 16.99 -27.47 -13.07
C ASN A 378 15.52 -27.35 -13.53
N GLU A 379 14.59 -27.16 -12.59
CA GLU A 379 13.16 -26.99 -12.85
C GLU A 379 12.71 -25.58 -12.44
N PRO A 380 13.21 -24.50 -13.09
CA PRO A 380 12.93 -23.13 -12.67
C PRO A 380 11.43 -22.80 -12.68
N ALA A 381 10.62 -23.44 -13.53
CA ALA A 381 9.17 -23.25 -13.55
C ALA A 381 8.48 -23.68 -12.24
N GLN A 382 9.01 -24.71 -11.58
CA GLN A 382 8.48 -25.27 -10.34
C GLN A 382 9.11 -24.58 -9.12
N ARG A 383 10.43 -24.37 -9.18
CA ARG A 383 11.20 -23.76 -8.09
C ARG A 383 10.99 -22.25 -7.94
N ASN A 384 10.99 -21.50 -9.05
CA ASN A 384 11.24 -20.06 -9.02
C ASN A 384 10.02 -19.21 -9.39
N ARG A 385 10.00 -17.98 -8.85
CA ARG A 385 9.19 -16.85 -9.32
C ARG A 385 10.07 -15.60 -9.42
N ALA A 386 9.59 -14.59 -10.13
CA ALA A 386 10.29 -13.33 -10.32
C ALA A 386 9.46 -12.16 -9.78
N THR A 387 10.13 -11.12 -9.26
CA THR A 387 9.50 -9.82 -9.04
C THR A 387 9.41 -9.04 -10.35
N PHE A 388 8.64 -7.95 -10.38
CA PHE A 388 8.83 -6.95 -11.44
C PHE A 388 10.20 -6.29 -11.35
N TYR A 389 10.69 -5.79 -12.49
CA TYR A 389 11.86 -4.92 -12.52
C TYR A 389 11.57 -3.62 -11.73
N LYS A 390 12.48 -3.27 -10.83
CA LYS A 390 12.45 -2.02 -10.06
C LYS A 390 13.54 -1.10 -10.54
N SER A 391 13.21 0.11 -10.97
CA SER A 391 14.21 1.08 -11.42
C SER A 391 15.01 1.64 -10.27
N LEU A 392 16.33 1.44 -10.31
CA LEU A 392 17.26 1.82 -9.24
C LEU A 392 18.15 2.99 -9.65
N ALA A 393 18.50 3.11 -10.93
CA ALA A 393 19.31 4.21 -11.44
C ALA A 393 18.97 4.55 -12.89
N GLY A 394 19.47 5.69 -13.37
CA GLY A 394 19.37 6.10 -14.77
C GLY A 394 20.29 7.28 -15.06
N SER A 395 20.52 7.55 -16.34
CA SER A 395 21.39 8.65 -16.78
C SER A 395 20.83 10.01 -16.37
N LYS A 396 21.72 10.93 -15.96
CA LYS A 396 21.34 12.30 -15.58
C LYS A 396 21.26 13.19 -16.82
N GLY A 397 20.19 13.01 -17.59
CA GLY A 397 19.97 13.74 -18.83
C GLY A 397 20.49 12.99 -20.05
N ARG A 398 20.69 13.74 -21.15
CA ARG A 398 21.11 13.16 -22.44
C ARG A 398 22.63 13.08 -22.52
N GLY A 399 23.16 11.86 -22.63
CA GLY A 399 24.57 11.57 -22.88
C GLY A 399 24.80 10.99 -24.26
N SER A 400 26.04 11.04 -24.76
CA SER A 400 26.42 10.35 -26.00
C SER A 400 26.99 8.97 -25.68
N ALA A 401 26.56 7.94 -26.41
CA ALA A 401 27.00 6.56 -26.17
C ALA A 401 28.52 6.40 -26.35
N GLY A 402 29.20 5.82 -25.36
CA GLY A 402 30.66 5.65 -25.35
C GLY A 402 31.47 6.90 -24.98
N ALA A 403 30.83 8.06 -24.84
CA ALA A 403 31.39 9.24 -24.19
C ALA A 403 30.87 9.33 -22.75
N ASP A 404 31.54 10.08 -21.88
CA ASP A 404 31.08 10.35 -20.51
C ASP A 404 30.77 9.08 -19.70
N VAL A 405 31.71 8.13 -19.69
CA VAL A 405 31.60 6.90 -18.90
C VAL A 405 31.50 7.26 -17.42
N GLU A 406 30.40 6.87 -16.78
CA GLU A 406 30.10 7.10 -15.36
C GLU A 406 30.07 5.76 -14.64
N GLN A 407 30.71 5.69 -13.47
CA GLN A 407 30.50 4.61 -12.52
C GLN A 407 29.35 5.00 -11.60
N ILE A 408 28.28 4.20 -11.59
CA ILE A 408 27.16 4.37 -10.68
C ILE A 408 27.11 3.23 -9.66
N ARG A 409 26.61 3.55 -8.46
CA ARG A 409 26.33 2.57 -7.41
C ARG A 409 24.86 2.62 -7.03
N PHE A 410 24.25 1.45 -6.87
CA PHE A 410 22.85 1.35 -6.46
C PHE A 410 22.61 0.12 -5.59
N ASP A 411 21.78 0.29 -4.56
CA ASP A 411 21.44 -0.74 -3.58
C ASP A 411 20.13 -1.45 -3.96
N TYR A 412 20.07 -2.78 -3.76
CA TYR A 412 18.86 -3.57 -3.96
C TYR A 412 18.08 -3.75 -2.65
N GLY A 413 16.76 -3.62 -2.74
CA GLY A 413 15.84 -3.92 -1.63
C GLY A 413 14.38 -4.05 -2.06
N ARG A 414 13.56 -4.62 -1.17
CA ARG A 414 12.10 -4.61 -1.26
C ARG A 414 11.55 -3.43 -0.45
N GLN A 415 10.47 -2.81 -0.93
CA GLN A 415 9.88 -1.70 -0.20
C GLN A 415 9.22 -2.21 1.10
N THR A 416 9.47 -1.49 2.19
CA THR A 416 8.84 -1.72 3.50
C THR A 416 7.81 -0.65 3.82
N GLY A 417 7.99 0.56 3.28
CA GLY A 417 7.05 1.65 3.44
C GLY A 417 7.37 2.83 2.52
N LEU A 418 6.41 3.73 2.41
CA LEU A 418 6.45 4.97 1.66
C LEU A 418 5.80 6.07 2.51
N THR A 419 6.52 7.16 2.74
CA THR A 419 5.97 8.35 3.38
C THR A 419 5.95 9.50 2.39
N LEU A 420 4.83 10.19 2.30
CA LEU A 420 4.65 11.42 1.55
C LEU A 420 4.38 12.56 2.51
N ALA A 421 5.11 13.66 2.35
CA ALA A 421 4.87 14.89 3.08
C ALA A 421 4.81 16.05 2.09
N GLY A 422 3.89 16.98 2.29
CA GLY A 422 3.71 18.08 1.35
C GLY A 422 3.18 19.35 1.98
N LEU A 423 3.44 20.45 1.28
CA LEU A 423 2.97 21.80 1.61
C LEU A 423 2.23 22.36 0.39
N GLY A 424 1.10 22.99 0.64
CA GLY A 424 0.36 23.73 -0.38
C GLY A 424 0.15 25.18 0.02
N LEU A 425 0.06 26.03 -1.00
CA LEU A 425 -0.26 27.45 -0.87
C LEU A 425 -1.23 27.83 -1.99
N SER A 426 -2.37 28.41 -1.63
CA SER A 426 -3.28 29.05 -2.57
C SER A 426 -3.50 30.48 -2.11
N THR A 427 -3.39 31.44 -3.03
CA THR A 427 -3.72 32.83 -2.70
C THR A 427 -4.23 33.63 -3.88
N ASP A 428 -5.12 34.58 -3.59
CA ASP A 428 -5.54 35.62 -4.52
C ASP A 428 -5.02 36.98 -4.04
N VAL A 429 -4.16 37.61 -4.85
CA VAL A 429 -3.59 38.92 -4.55
C VAL A 429 -3.60 39.79 -5.80
N LYS A 430 -4.34 40.89 -5.76
CA LYS A 430 -4.39 41.92 -6.82
C LYS A 430 -4.75 41.36 -8.21
N GLY A 431 -5.68 40.39 -8.27
CA GLY A 431 -6.13 39.77 -9.52
C GLY A 431 -5.18 38.68 -10.05
N PHE A 432 -4.19 38.28 -9.25
CA PHE A 432 -3.38 37.09 -9.51
C PHE A 432 -3.81 35.96 -8.59
N ARG A 433 -4.12 34.82 -9.18
CA ARG A 433 -4.38 33.55 -8.51
C ARG A 433 -3.10 32.72 -8.55
N PHE A 434 -2.55 32.44 -7.38
CA PHE A 434 -1.38 31.58 -7.21
C PHE A 434 -1.82 30.27 -6.55
N LYS A 435 -1.39 29.14 -7.11
CA LYS A 435 -1.52 27.83 -6.46
C LYS A 435 -0.20 27.10 -6.58
N GLY A 436 0.43 26.79 -5.45
CA GLY A 436 1.67 26.05 -5.38
C GLY A 436 1.50 24.81 -4.51
N GLU A 437 2.15 23.74 -4.91
CA GLU A 437 2.28 22.51 -4.13
C GLU A 437 3.72 22.01 -4.21
N TRP A 438 4.26 21.58 -3.08
CA TRP A 438 5.51 20.85 -2.99
C TRP A 438 5.27 19.57 -2.21
N ALA A 439 5.79 18.47 -2.72
CA ALA A 439 5.66 17.16 -2.14
C ALA A 439 7.02 16.45 -2.08
N HIS A 440 7.19 15.60 -1.09
CA HIS A 440 8.39 14.82 -0.89
C HIS A 440 8.04 13.39 -0.47
N SER A 441 8.63 12.41 -1.15
CA SER A 441 8.43 10.99 -0.90
C SER A 441 9.69 10.39 -0.28
N PHE A 442 9.54 9.68 0.85
CA PHE A 442 10.55 8.82 1.45
C PHE A 442 10.18 7.37 1.20
N ASN A 443 10.94 6.70 0.35
CA ASN A 443 10.78 5.29 0.04
C ASN A 443 11.73 4.47 0.90
N PHE A 444 11.19 3.64 1.79
CA PHE A 444 11.98 2.79 2.68
C PHE A 444 12.13 1.40 2.08
N LEU A 445 13.37 0.94 2.01
CA LEU A 445 13.72 -0.35 1.45
C LEU A 445 14.50 -1.20 2.45
N GLN A 446 14.38 -2.51 2.29
CA GLN A 446 15.12 -3.48 3.06
C GLN A 446 15.51 -4.66 2.17
N TYR A 447 16.73 -5.17 2.30
CA TYR A 447 17.11 -6.43 1.67
C TYR A 447 16.29 -7.59 2.27
N PRO A 448 15.68 -8.47 1.47
CA PRO A 448 14.83 -9.54 1.98
C PRO A 448 15.66 -10.70 2.54
N VAL A 449 15.91 -10.70 3.85
CA VAL A 449 16.51 -11.81 4.61
C VAL A 449 15.65 -12.14 5.83
N HIS A 450 15.80 -13.35 6.36
CA HIS A 450 15.07 -13.83 7.52
C HIS A 450 15.33 -12.97 8.76
N ASP A 451 14.38 -12.97 9.70
CA ASP A 451 14.41 -12.25 10.98
C ASP A 451 14.64 -10.74 10.87
N HIS A 452 14.25 -10.16 9.72
CA HIS A 452 14.34 -8.71 9.47
C HIS A 452 15.76 -8.15 9.60
N ARG A 453 16.78 -8.99 9.44
CA ARG A 453 18.19 -8.61 9.59
C ARG A 453 18.77 -7.87 8.38
N GLY A 454 17.98 -7.75 7.32
CA GLY A 454 18.43 -7.16 6.07
C GLY A 454 18.77 -5.70 6.24
N GLN A 455 19.86 -5.27 5.60
CA GLN A 455 20.26 -3.88 5.62
C GLN A 455 19.15 -3.01 5.04
N ARG A 456 18.86 -1.93 5.75
CA ARG A 456 17.87 -0.93 5.34
C ARG A 456 18.57 0.23 4.66
N HIS A 457 17.89 0.79 3.67
CA HIS A 457 18.26 2.05 3.03
C HIS A 457 16.98 2.77 2.62
N ASP A 458 17.11 4.04 2.28
CA ASP A 458 16.00 4.86 1.82
C ASP A 458 16.37 5.63 0.56
N ARG A 459 15.35 5.92 -0.25
CA ARG A 459 15.44 6.77 -1.43
C ARG A 459 14.41 7.87 -1.30
N SER A 460 14.70 9.05 -1.83
CA SER A 460 13.79 10.17 -1.66
C SER A 460 13.71 11.06 -2.88
N GLY A 461 12.50 11.50 -3.19
CA GLY A 461 12.21 12.34 -4.33
C GLY A 461 11.32 13.48 -3.94
N HIS A 462 11.39 14.57 -4.69
CA HIS A 462 10.46 15.69 -4.54
C HIS A 462 9.72 15.94 -5.84
N ALA A 463 8.53 16.50 -5.69
CA ALA A 463 7.69 17.00 -6.75
C ALA A 463 7.24 18.41 -6.41
N TYR A 464 7.02 19.24 -7.41
CA TYR A 464 6.32 20.50 -7.22
C TYR A 464 5.48 20.87 -8.43
N LEU A 465 4.43 21.64 -8.16
CA LEU A 465 3.53 22.24 -9.13
C LEU A 465 3.32 23.70 -8.73
N LEU A 466 3.37 24.61 -9.70
CA LEU A 466 3.06 26.02 -9.52
C LEU A 466 2.20 26.51 -10.68
N ASN A 467 1.01 26.97 -10.34
CA ASN A 467 0.06 27.61 -11.24
C ASN A 467 -0.05 29.09 -10.90
N ILE A 468 0.12 29.93 -11.91
CA ILE A 468 -0.07 31.37 -11.81
C ILE A 468 -1.07 31.78 -12.88
N GLU A 469 -2.13 32.45 -12.48
CA GLU A 469 -3.14 32.95 -13.39
C GLU A 469 -3.47 34.40 -13.06
N ARG A 470 -3.70 35.21 -14.10
CA ARG A 470 -4.18 36.58 -13.95
C ARG A 470 -5.43 36.80 -14.78
N GLU A 471 -6.46 37.32 -14.13
CA GLU A 471 -7.66 37.77 -14.79
C GLU A 471 -7.46 39.23 -15.28
N PHE A 472 -7.65 39.47 -16.58
CA PHE A 472 -7.57 40.81 -17.17
C PHE A 472 -8.94 41.41 -17.40
N THR A 473 -9.91 40.56 -17.75
CA THR A 473 -11.33 40.88 -17.85
C THR A 473 -12.14 39.65 -17.44
N PRO A 474 -13.46 39.76 -17.15
CA PRO A 474 -14.31 38.61 -16.84
C PRO A 474 -14.38 37.52 -17.92
N LYS A 475 -13.83 37.77 -19.11
CA LYS A 475 -13.81 36.84 -20.24
C LYS A 475 -12.40 36.40 -20.64
N ILE A 476 -11.35 37.02 -20.08
CA ILE A 476 -9.96 36.79 -20.48
C ILE A 476 -9.10 36.66 -19.23
N ALA A 477 -8.59 35.45 -19.02
CA ALA A 477 -7.52 35.15 -18.08
C ALA A 477 -6.33 34.57 -18.84
N VAL A 478 -5.12 34.86 -18.37
CA VAL A 478 -3.88 34.26 -18.89
C VAL A 478 -3.12 33.69 -17.70
N GLY A 479 -2.60 32.48 -17.86
CA GLY A 479 -1.80 31.83 -16.83
C GLY A 479 -0.71 30.95 -17.40
N GLY A 480 0.08 30.38 -16.50
CA GLY A 480 1.12 29.42 -16.82
C GLY A 480 1.29 28.43 -15.66
N GLU A 481 1.81 27.26 -16.03
CA GLU A 481 2.10 26.16 -15.12
C GLU A 481 3.59 25.84 -15.16
N LEU A 482 4.19 25.59 -14.00
CA LEU A 482 5.53 25.08 -13.84
C LEU A 482 5.48 23.86 -12.93
N PHE A 483 5.97 22.71 -13.40
CA PHE A 483 6.02 21.50 -12.61
C PHE A 483 7.37 20.78 -12.76
N ARG A 484 7.70 19.96 -11.76
CA ARG A 484 8.83 19.03 -11.80
C ARG A 484 8.50 17.80 -10.97
N LEU A 485 8.78 16.63 -11.52
CA LEU A 485 8.74 15.35 -10.82
C LEU A 485 10.15 14.76 -10.81
N SER A 486 10.72 14.52 -9.62
CA SER A 486 11.98 13.76 -9.52
C SER A 486 11.76 12.31 -9.99
N PRO A 487 12.73 11.67 -10.67
CA PRO A 487 12.67 10.23 -10.96
C PRO A 487 12.53 9.34 -9.72
N GLU A 488 12.92 9.84 -8.54
CA GLU A 488 12.78 9.14 -7.27
C GLU A 488 11.45 9.46 -6.54
N TYR A 489 10.67 10.42 -7.06
CA TYR A 489 9.38 10.76 -6.49
C TYR A 489 8.39 9.62 -6.74
N ARG A 490 7.70 9.16 -5.70
CA ARG A 490 6.77 8.02 -5.82
C ARG A 490 5.54 8.16 -4.93
N THR A 491 4.38 7.82 -5.48
CA THR A 491 3.07 7.75 -4.80
C THR A 491 2.56 6.32 -4.65
N GLN A 492 3.41 5.34 -4.93
CA GLN A 492 3.07 3.92 -4.98
C GLN A 492 3.98 3.12 -4.04
N LEU A 493 3.42 2.15 -3.34
CA LEU A 493 4.13 1.12 -2.57
C LEU A 493 3.92 -0.24 -3.25
N SER A 494 5.01 -0.92 -3.63
CA SER A 494 4.99 -2.23 -4.27
C SER A 494 5.38 -3.32 -3.27
N VAL A 495 4.50 -4.30 -3.10
CA VAL A 495 4.51 -5.27 -2.01
C VAL A 495 4.47 -6.68 -2.56
N THR A 496 5.58 -7.42 -2.41
CA THR A 496 5.57 -8.86 -2.71
C THR A 496 5.00 -9.64 -1.52
N ASP A 497 3.94 -10.43 -1.76
CA ASP A 497 3.24 -11.25 -0.77
C ASP A 497 2.74 -12.58 -1.39
N LEU A 498 3.34 -13.69 -0.95
CA LEU A 498 3.05 -15.04 -1.45
C LEU A 498 1.66 -15.56 -1.08
N THR A 499 1.00 -14.92 -0.11
CA THR A 499 -0.36 -15.29 0.26
C THR A 499 -1.41 -14.64 -0.64
N LEU A 500 -0.99 -13.77 -1.57
CA LEU A 500 -1.89 -13.13 -2.53
C LEU A 500 -2.64 -14.14 -3.41
N GLY A 501 -1.92 -15.13 -3.96
CA GLY A 501 -2.54 -16.18 -4.78
C GLY A 501 -3.58 -17.02 -4.01
N ALA A 502 -3.31 -17.32 -2.73
CA ALA A 502 -4.27 -18.05 -1.89
C ALA A 502 -5.50 -17.20 -1.55
N TYR A 503 -5.32 -15.91 -1.30
CA TYR A 503 -6.43 -14.97 -1.06
C TYR A 503 -7.33 -14.85 -2.30
N ALA A 504 -6.73 -14.72 -3.49
CA ALA A 504 -7.43 -14.70 -4.76
C ALA A 504 -8.24 -15.97 -5.05
N ALA A 505 -7.74 -17.14 -4.63
CA ALA A 505 -8.36 -18.43 -4.91
C ALA A 505 -9.49 -18.83 -3.93
N ALA A 506 -9.45 -18.34 -2.68
CA ALA A 506 -10.31 -18.82 -1.60
C ALA A 506 -11.43 -17.85 -1.16
N GLY A 507 -11.41 -16.59 -1.61
CA GLY A 507 -12.48 -15.63 -1.29
C GLY A 507 -13.77 -15.92 -2.07
N THR A 508 -14.89 -15.34 -1.62
CA THR A 508 -16.10 -15.08 -2.46
C THR A 508 -16.34 -13.58 -2.65
N GLY A 509 -15.44 -12.75 -2.13
CA GLY A 509 -15.44 -11.31 -2.37
C GLY A 509 -15.00 -10.98 -3.81
N PRO A 510 -14.80 -9.70 -4.12
CA PRO A 510 -14.52 -9.23 -5.49
C PRO A 510 -13.21 -9.74 -6.11
N PHE A 511 -12.41 -10.48 -5.34
CA PHE A 511 -11.19 -11.19 -5.77
C PHE A 511 -11.46 -12.64 -6.21
N ALA A 512 -12.61 -13.20 -5.84
CA ALA A 512 -13.01 -14.57 -6.09
C ALA A 512 -13.23 -14.81 -7.58
N GLY A 513 -12.38 -15.63 -8.19
CA GLY A 513 -12.49 -15.94 -9.62
C GLY A 513 -12.04 -14.82 -10.57
N ALA A 514 -11.96 -13.55 -10.13
CA ALA A 514 -11.42 -12.44 -10.93
C ALA A 514 -9.89 -12.52 -11.08
N LEU A 515 -9.20 -12.97 -10.03
CA LEU A 515 -7.78 -13.37 -10.08
C LEU A 515 -7.60 -14.88 -10.29
N GLY A 516 -8.69 -15.62 -10.55
CA GLY A 516 -8.70 -17.08 -10.65
C GLY A 516 -7.69 -17.57 -11.68
N SER A 517 -6.65 -18.30 -11.25
CA SER A 517 -5.58 -18.84 -12.11
C SER A 517 -5.06 -17.86 -13.17
N THR A 518 -5.13 -16.55 -12.95
CA THR A 518 -4.61 -15.57 -13.90
C THR A 518 -3.10 -15.52 -13.70
N ASP A 519 -2.36 -15.47 -14.81
CA ASP A 519 -0.91 -15.54 -14.80
C ASP A 519 -0.26 -14.35 -14.05
N GLU A 520 -1.00 -13.25 -13.85
CA GLU A 520 -0.61 -12.14 -12.97
C GLU A 520 -0.38 -12.53 -11.50
N SER A 521 -1.13 -13.51 -10.99
CA SER A 521 -0.94 -14.05 -9.63
C SER A 521 0.43 -14.74 -9.44
N LEU A 522 1.14 -15.07 -10.53
CA LEU A 522 2.45 -15.72 -10.48
C LEU A 522 3.54 -14.79 -9.92
N ASN A 523 3.44 -13.47 -10.12
CA ASN A 523 4.44 -12.50 -9.63
C ASN A 523 4.30 -12.18 -8.13
N ASN A 524 3.15 -12.47 -7.52
CA ASN A 524 2.84 -12.19 -6.11
C ASN A 524 3.10 -10.73 -5.67
N THR A 525 3.10 -9.77 -6.59
CA THR A 525 3.34 -8.36 -6.27
C THR A 525 2.03 -7.58 -6.31
N LEU A 526 1.78 -6.83 -5.24
CA LEU A 526 0.65 -5.93 -5.05
C LEU A 526 1.15 -4.49 -5.10
N ASP A 527 0.52 -3.66 -5.93
CA ASP A 527 0.79 -2.22 -5.95
C ASP A 527 -0.30 -1.45 -5.22
N LEU A 528 0.12 -0.59 -4.31
CA LEU A 528 -0.75 0.24 -3.48
C LEU A 528 -0.45 1.70 -3.78
N ASN A 529 -1.39 2.38 -4.43
CA ASN A 529 -1.27 3.79 -4.80
C ASN A 529 -1.82 4.70 -3.68
N THR A 530 -1.27 5.91 -3.56
CA THR A 530 -1.88 7.02 -2.82
C THR A 530 -2.59 8.00 -3.74
N VAL A 531 -2.24 8.00 -5.03
CA VAL A 531 -2.85 8.83 -6.07
C VAL A 531 -3.31 7.89 -7.16
N ASP A 532 -4.63 7.81 -7.31
CA ASP A 532 -5.29 7.03 -8.35
C ASP A 532 -5.37 7.87 -9.63
N ASP A 533 -5.25 7.21 -10.79
CA ASP A 533 -5.64 7.79 -12.07
C ASP A 533 -7.18 7.73 -12.15
N ASN A 534 -7.84 8.88 -12.15
CA ASN A 534 -9.30 9.01 -12.12
C ASN A 534 -9.69 10.33 -12.79
N ASP A 535 -9.42 10.42 -14.08
CA ASP A 535 -9.68 11.59 -14.92
C ASP A 535 -11.18 11.75 -15.26
N ASP A 536 -11.94 10.66 -15.29
CA ASP A 536 -13.39 10.60 -15.54
C ASP A 536 -14.27 10.87 -14.30
N LYS A 537 -13.65 10.89 -13.11
CA LYS A 537 -14.23 11.21 -11.81
C LYS A 537 -15.28 10.21 -11.33
N ASP A 538 -15.14 8.96 -11.70
CA ASP A 538 -16.01 7.91 -11.22
C ASP A 538 -15.48 7.31 -9.87
N PRO A 539 -16.18 6.34 -9.26
CA PRO A 539 -15.73 5.70 -8.03
C PRO A 539 -14.75 4.53 -8.24
N PHE A 540 -14.31 4.28 -9.47
CA PHE A 540 -13.46 3.18 -9.92
C PHE A 540 -12.12 3.75 -10.41
N PRO A 541 -11.03 3.57 -9.66
CA PRO A 541 -9.73 4.05 -10.13
C PRO A 541 -9.30 3.31 -11.41
N GLY A 542 -8.74 4.05 -12.37
CA GLY A 542 -8.30 3.54 -13.66
C GLY A 542 -7.17 2.50 -13.56
N ASP A 543 -6.41 2.53 -12.47
CA ASP A 543 -5.46 1.49 -12.10
C ASP A 543 -5.71 1.03 -10.66
N PHE A 544 -6.38 -0.11 -10.49
CA PHE A 544 -6.59 -0.73 -9.19
C PHE A 544 -6.01 -2.13 -9.12
N PHE A 545 -5.54 -2.53 -7.94
CA PHE A 545 -5.05 -3.90 -7.75
C PHE A 545 -6.16 -4.95 -7.70
N ILE A 546 -7.43 -4.52 -7.62
CA ILE A 546 -8.60 -5.39 -7.74
C ILE A 546 -9.23 -5.15 -9.12
N PRO A 547 -9.10 -6.09 -10.07
CA PRO A 547 -9.61 -5.89 -11.44
C PRO A 547 -11.13 -5.65 -11.55
N SER A 548 -11.91 -6.04 -10.54
CA SER A 548 -13.35 -5.81 -10.47
C SER A 548 -13.74 -4.41 -9.98
N PHE A 549 -12.76 -3.59 -9.56
CA PHE A 549 -12.93 -2.18 -9.21
C PHE A 549 -12.06 -1.27 -10.07
N GLU A 550 -11.31 -1.83 -11.01
CA GLU A 550 -10.65 -1.06 -12.06
C GLU A 550 -11.71 -0.62 -13.06
N ASP A 551 -11.57 0.59 -13.61
CA ASP A 551 -12.39 0.96 -14.76
C ASP A 551 -12.05 0.05 -15.95
N GLN A 552 -13.05 -0.69 -16.42
CA GLN A 552 -12.91 -1.58 -17.58
C GLN A 552 -13.36 -0.91 -18.89
N THR A 553 -13.87 0.32 -18.80
CA THR A 553 -14.47 1.03 -19.92
C THR A 553 -13.53 2.02 -20.59
N GLY A 554 -12.44 2.40 -19.91
CA GLY A 554 -11.36 3.22 -20.47
C GLY A 554 -11.83 4.61 -20.88
N VAL A 555 -12.78 5.18 -20.13
CA VAL A 555 -13.30 6.54 -20.33
C VAL A 555 -12.75 7.45 -19.26
#